data_AF-A0A2P6NH61-F1
#
_entry.id   AF-A0A2P6NH61-F1
#
_cell.length_a   1.000
_cell.length_b   1.000
_cell.length_c   1.000
_cell.angle_alpha   90.00
_cell.angle_beta   90.00
_cell.angle_gamma   90.00
#
_symmetry.space_group_name_H-M   'P 1'
#
loop_
_entity.id
_entity.type
_entity.pdbx_description
1 polymer ?
#
loop_
_entity_poly.entity_id
_entity_poly.type
_entity_poly.pdbx_seq_one_letter_code
_entity_poly.pdbx_strand_id
1 'polypeptide(L)'
;MKRKSHPVSVYCVNRQIPRETIGSALFTSLNIFSWFFGPITPIVACAFLEGQPQGTFLIRNSSSSDDYALSMMLGGRIRHFKIIRQNRLYILTLLEQSYSFESLEKLVETYSSSSMISTRDGCTSRLLSSPRIQSWLRLGGHVTAGKTAPL
;
A
#
# COMPACT_ATOMS: atom_id res chain seq x y z
N MET A 1 9.00 -27.13 21.57
CA MET A 1 9.67 -26.44 20.43
C MET A 1 8.95 -25.12 20.16
N LYS A 2 9.49 -23.98 20.62
CA LYS A 2 8.84 -22.67 20.48
C LYS A 2 9.22 -22.06 19.12
N ARG A 3 8.28 -22.02 18.17
CA ARG A 3 8.40 -21.22 16.94
C ARG A 3 8.23 -19.75 17.32
N LYS A 4 9.33 -18.99 17.37
CA LYS A 4 9.29 -17.54 17.56
C LYS A 4 8.72 -16.90 16.28
N SER A 5 7.45 -16.52 16.31
CA SER A 5 6.83 -15.64 15.33
C SER A 5 7.45 -14.25 15.47
N HIS A 6 8.28 -13.85 14.51
CA HIS A 6 8.85 -12.50 14.45
C HIS A 6 7.90 -11.59 13.65
N PRO A 7 7.67 -10.34 14.09
CA PRO A 7 6.73 -9.44 13.44
C PRO A 7 7.20 -9.06 12.03
N VAL A 8 6.25 -8.98 11.10
CA VAL A 8 6.39 -8.75 9.65
C VAL A 8 6.83 -7.30 9.30
N SER A 9 7.65 -6.66 10.13
CA SER A 9 7.91 -5.22 10.09
C SER A 9 9.29 -4.82 9.54
N VAL A 10 10.04 -5.70 8.88
CA VAL A 10 11.47 -5.46 8.56
C VAL A 10 11.75 -5.26 7.06
N TYR A 11 10.76 -5.27 6.16
CA TYR A 11 11.01 -5.17 4.71
C TYR A 11 11.14 -3.74 4.16
N CYS A 12 11.64 -2.78 4.93
CA CYS A 12 11.86 -1.40 4.47
C CYS A 12 13.25 -0.88 4.81
N VAL A 13 14.32 -1.65 4.60
CA VAL A 13 15.67 -1.08 4.67
C VAL A 13 16.59 -1.82 3.69
N ASN A 14 17.18 -1.08 2.73
CA ASN A 14 18.34 -1.46 1.90
C ASN A 14 18.16 -2.21 0.57
N ARG A 15 17.19 -1.84 -0.28
CA ARG A 15 17.35 -2.05 -1.74
C ARG A 15 16.93 -0.80 -2.52
N GLN A 16 17.87 -0.24 -3.29
CA GLN A 16 17.58 0.83 -4.25
C GLN A 16 16.50 0.35 -5.22
N ILE A 17 15.50 1.20 -5.50
CA ILE A 17 14.44 0.91 -6.46
C ILE A 17 15.03 1.09 -7.87
N PRO A 18 15.00 0.06 -8.74
CA PRO A 18 15.48 0.20 -10.11
C PRO A 18 14.68 1.26 -10.89
N ARG A 19 15.36 2.11 -11.68
CA ARG A 19 14.74 3.27 -12.39
C ARG A 19 13.63 2.84 -13.36
N GLU A 20 13.74 1.66 -13.95
CA GLU A 20 12.74 1.03 -14.81
C GLU A 20 11.42 0.75 -14.08
N THR A 21 11.47 0.49 -12.77
CA THR A 21 10.27 0.29 -11.94
C THR A 21 9.53 1.60 -11.70
N ILE A 22 10.26 2.72 -11.67
CA ILE A 22 9.69 4.07 -11.56
C ILE A 22 8.96 4.45 -12.87
N GLY A 23 9.52 4.07 -14.03
CA GLY A 23 8.88 4.27 -15.34
C GLY A 23 7.55 3.53 -15.49
N SER A 24 7.48 2.27 -15.03
CA SER A 24 6.24 1.49 -15.01
C SER A 24 5.18 2.07 -14.04
N ALA A 25 5.62 2.54 -12.87
CA ALA A 25 4.72 3.21 -11.91
C ALA A 25 4.16 4.53 -12.47
N LEU A 26 4.98 5.30 -13.20
CA LEU A 26 4.58 6.53 -13.89
C LEU A 26 3.54 6.28 -14.98
N PHE A 27 3.70 5.22 -15.77
CA PHE A 27 2.73 4.87 -16.80
C PHE A 27 1.41 4.36 -16.21
N THR A 28 1.45 3.75 -15.03
CA THR A 28 0.24 3.30 -14.33
C THR A 28 -0.45 4.42 -13.54
N SER A 29 0.28 5.47 -13.14
CA SER A 29 -0.34 6.70 -12.61
C SER A 29 -1.18 7.46 -13.65
N LEU A 30 -1.04 7.16 -14.95
CA LEU A 30 -1.90 7.66 -16.03
C LEU A 30 -3.16 6.81 -16.22
N ASN A 31 -3.40 5.83 -15.35
CA ASN A 31 -4.56 4.96 -15.39
C ASN A 31 -5.83 5.72 -14.96
N ILE A 32 -6.99 5.24 -15.41
CA ILE A 32 -8.33 5.78 -15.16
C ILE A 32 -8.55 6.00 -13.65
N PHE A 33 -7.90 5.20 -12.81
CA PHE A 33 -7.94 5.31 -11.35
C PHE A 33 -6.62 5.81 -10.77
N SER A 34 -6.65 6.99 -10.16
CA SER A 34 -5.48 7.63 -9.53
C SER A 34 -4.87 6.83 -8.39
N TRP A 35 -5.61 5.88 -7.80
CA TRP A 35 -5.18 5.02 -6.69
C TRP A 35 -4.66 3.64 -7.14
N PHE A 36 -4.72 3.30 -8.43
CA PHE A 36 -4.24 2.02 -8.94
C PHE A 36 -2.87 2.15 -9.60
N PHE A 37 -1.88 1.41 -9.08
CA PHE A 37 -0.46 1.55 -9.43
C PHE A 37 0.09 0.31 -10.14
N GLY A 38 -0.75 -0.66 -10.48
CA GLY A 38 -0.36 -1.82 -11.30
C GLY A 38 0.68 -2.71 -10.61
N PRO A 39 1.59 -3.35 -11.38
CA PRO A 39 2.52 -4.36 -10.87
C PRO A 39 3.75 -3.74 -10.21
N ILE A 40 3.55 -2.94 -9.16
CA ILE A 40 4.64 -2.46 -8.31
C ILE A 40 4.89 -3.39 -7.11
N THR A 41 6.14 -3.44 -6.68
CA THR A 41 6.54 -4.23 -5.50
C THR A 41 6.08 -3.55 -4.20
N PRO A 42 5.96 -4.30 -3.08
CA PRO A 42 5.71 -3.70 -1.77
C PRO A 42 6.74 -2.62 -1.41
N ILE A 43 7.99 -2.80 -1.80
CA ILE A 43 9.10 -1.86 -1.53
C ILE A 43 8.85 -0.51 -2.22
N VAL A 44 8.44 -0.55 -3.49
CA VAL A 44 8.11 0.66 -4.27
C VAL A 44 6.89 1.36 -3.69
N ALA A 45 5.87 0.59 -3.31
CA ALA A 45 4.69 1.12 -2.64
C ALA A 45 5.05 1.84 -1.33
N CYS A 46 5.96 1.25 -0.54
CA CYS A 46 6.45 1.89 0.68
C CYS A 46 7.13 3.22 0.40
N ALA A 47 8.02 3.29 -0.60
CA ALA A 47 8.69 4.53 -0.97
C ALA A 47 7.71 5.64 -1.40
N PHE A 48 6.61 5.29 -2.07
CA PHE A 48 5.59 6.27 -2.45
C PHE A 48 4.73 6.75 -1.26
N LEU A 49 4.54 5.90 -0.26
CA LEU A 49 3.74 6.19 0.92
C LEU A 49 4.54 6.82 2.06
N GLU A 50 5.87 6.70 2.05
CA GLU A 50 6.73 7.26 3.08
C GLU A 50 6.55 8.78 3.18
N GLY A 51 6.36 9.28 4.40
CA GLY A 51 6.11 10.70 4.68
C GLY A 51 4.74 11.22 4.21
N GLN A 52 3.88 10.38 3.63
CA GLN A 52 2.52 10.79 3.26
C GLN A 52 1.59 10.87 4.48
N PRO A 53 0.50 11.65 4.42
CA PRO A 53 -0.49 11.71 5.49
C PRO A 53 -1.17 10.36 5.76
N GLN A 54 -1.72 10.21 6.98
CA GLN A 54 -2.59 9.09 7.30
C GLN A 54 -3.77 9.01 6.32
N GLY A 55 -4.12 7.80 5.89
CA GLY A 55 -5.20 7.61 4.92
C GLY A 55 -4.75 7.66 3.47
N THR A 56 -3.50 8.03 3.18
CA THR A 56 -2.94 7.90 1.83
C THR A 56 -2.74 6.41 1.49
N PHE A 57 -3.19 6.00 0.32
CA PHE A 57 -3.24 4.60 -0.09
C PHE A 57 -3.04 4.40 -1.59
N LEU A 58 -2.63 3.18 -1.96
CA LEU A 58 -2.62 2.71 -3.33
C LEU A 58 -3.00 1.23 -3.40
N ILE A 59 -3.54 0.80 -4.53
CA ILE A 59 -3.75 -0.60 -4.86
C ILE A 59 -2.75 -1.00 -5.93
N ARG A 60 -2.12 -2.15 -5.74
CA ARG A 60 -1.13 -2.73 -6.66
C ARG A 60 -1.44 -4.21 -6.90
N ASN A 61 -0.97 -4.75 -8.02
CA ASN A 61 -0.98 -6.19 -8.23
C ASN A 61 -0.05 -6.86 -7.22
N SER A 62 -0.42 -8.07 -6.79
CA SER A 62 0.47 -8.93 -6.03
C SER A 62 1.60 -9.44 -6.93
N SER A 63 2.79 -9.62 -6.38
CA SER A 63 3.96 -10.09 -7.14
C SER A 63 3.93 -11.60 -7.43
N SER A 64 2.92 -12.33 -6.96
CA SER A 64 2.88 -13.80 -6.99
C SER A 64 1.55 -14.40 -7.46
N SER A 65 0.53 -13.60 -7.80
CA SER A 65 -0.81 -14.08 -8.16
C SER A 65 -1.62 -12.98 -8.88
N ASP A 66 -2.73 -13.36 -9.53
CA ASP A 66 -3.81 -12.46 -10.01
C ASP A 66 -4.55 -11.72 -8.86
N ASP A 67 -3.97 -11.71 -7.67
CA ASP A 67 -4.44 -10.99 -6.49
C ASP A 67 -3.92 -9.56 -6.48
N TYR A 68 -4.47 -8.77 -5.56
CA TYR A 68 -4.09 -7.38 -5.34
C TYR A 68 -3.65 -7.17 -3.89
N ALA A 69 -2.99 -6.04 -3.66
CA ALA A 69 -2.66 -5.57 -2.33
C ALA A 69 -3.02 -4.09 -2.19
N LEU A 70 -3.75 -3.78 -1.13
CA LEU A 70 -3.97 -2.40 -0.68
C LEU A 70 -2.80 -2.01 0.23
N SER A 71 -2.03 -1.00 -0.17
CA SER A 71 -0.93 -0.44 0.62
C SER A 71 -1.35 0.94 1.14
N MET A 72 -1.23 1.18 2.44
CA MET A 72 -1.79 2.37 3.09
C MET A 72 -0.92 2.89 4.22
N MET A 73 -0.80 4.22 4.35
CA MET A 73 -0.26 4.87 5.53
C MET A 73 -1.31 4.88 6.64
N LEU A 74 -1.08 4.12 7.71
CA LEU A 74 -2.01 3.94 8.81
C LEU A 74 -1.29 3.82 10.16
N GLY A 75 -1.52 4.81 11.04
CA GLY A 75 -0.89 4.86 12.36
C GLY A 75 0.62 5.09 12.29
N GLY A 76 1.07 5.97 11.39
CA GLY A 76 2.49 6.28 11.18
C GLY A 76 3.32 5.16 10.56
N ARG A 77 2.67 4.10 10.05
CA ARG A 77 3.32 2.95 9.40
C ARG A 77 2.62 2.61 8.10
N ILE A 78 3.38 2.08 7.15
CA ILE A 78 2.84 1.54 5.92
C ILE A 78 2.35 0.12 6.18
N ARG A 79 1.11 -0.17 5.79
CA ARG A 79 0.47 -1.47 5.96
C ARG A 79 -0.01 -2.00 4.64
N HIS A 80 0.05 -3.33 4.49
CA HIS A 80 -0.41 -4.03 3.30
C HIS A 80 -1.55 -4.98 3.66
N PHE A 81 -2.68 -4.83 2.99
CA PHE A 81 -3.84 -5.70 3.14
C PHE A 81 -4.02 -6.52 1.87
N LYS A 82 -4.25 -7.83 2.05
CA LYS A 82 -4.44 -8.75 0.93
C LYS A 82 -5.84 -8.56 0.35
N ILE A 83 -5.91 -8.45 -0.98
CA ILE A 83 -7.15 -8.51 -1.73
C ILE A 83 -7.07 -9.75 -2.62
N ILE A 84 -7.82 -10.79 -2.29
CA ILE A 84 -7.85 -12.03 -3.06
C ILE A 84 -8.85 -11.86 -4.20
N ARG A 85 -8.45 -12.21 -5.43
CA ARG A 85 -9.39 -12.31 -6.55
C ARG A 85 -9.98 -13.71 -6.55
N GLN A 86 -11.28 -13.83 -6.29
CA GLN A 86 -11.99 -15.10 -6.33
C GLN A 86 -13.19 -14.99 -7.28
N ASN A 87 -13.14 -15.72 -8.39
CA ASN A 87 -14.13 -15.66 -9.48
C ASN A 87 -14.29 -14.22 -10.01
N ARG A 88 -15.46 -13.60 -9.77
CA ARG A 88 -15.79 -12.22 -10.15
C ARG A 88 -15.74 -11.25 -8.96
N LEU A 89 -15.28 -11.71 -7.79
CA LEU A 89 -15.26 -10.94 -6.55
C LEU A 89 -13.83 -10.61 -6.13
N TYR A 90 -13.71 -9.48 -5.43
CA TYR A 90 -12.51 -8.99 -4.77
C TYR A 90 -12.73 -9.06 -3.27
N ILE A 91 -11.93 -9.88 -2.58
CA ILE A 91 -12.10 -10.17 -1.16
C ILE A 91 -10.99 -9.48 -0.39
N LEU A 92 -11.34 -8.43 0.35
CA LEU A 92 -10.43 -7.73 1.26
C LEU A 92 -10.42 -8.44 2.61
N THR A 93 -9.25 -8.89 3.05
CA THR A 93 -9.09 -9.49 4.39
C THR A 93 -8.57 -8.45 5.38
N LEU A 94 -9.35 -8.17 6.43
CA LEU A 94 -8.99 -7.29 7.53
C LEU A 94 -9.15 -8.04 8.86
N LEU A 95 -8.10 -8.09 9.66
CA LEU A 95 -8.10 -8.81 10.95
C LEU A 95 -8.56 -10.26 10.78
N GLU A 96 -9.72 -10.62 11.33
CA GLU A 96 -10.33 -11.94 11.27
C GLU A 96 -11.60 -11.97 10.41
N GLN A 97 -11.84 -10.89 9.64
CA GLN A 97 -13.01 -10.73 8.79
C GLN A 97 -12.60 -10.56 7.32
N SER A 98 -13.48 -10.96 6.41
CA SER A 98 -13.30 -10.81 4.97
C SER A 98 -14.52 -10.12 4.37
N TYR A 99 -14.28 -9.20 3.45
CA TYR A 99 -15.31 -8.38 2.81
C TYR A 99 -15.21 -8.52 1.29
N SER A 100 -16.32 -8.87 0.66
CA SER A 100 -16.41 -9.17 -0.76
C SER A 100 -16.96 -7.98 -1.53
N PHE A 101 -16.36 -7.67 -2.68
CA PHE A 101 -16.78 -6.59 -3.57
C PHE A 101 -16.83 -7.06 -5.02
N GLU A 102 -17.74 -6.49 -5.81
CA GLU A 102 -17.88 -6.80 -7.24
C GLU A 102 -16.78 -6.14 -8.09
N SER A 103 -16.18 -5.05 -7.60
CA SER A 103 -15.07 -4.35 -8.24
C SER A 103 -14.14 -3.71 -7.20
N LEU A 104 -12.89 -3.43 -7.61
CA LEU A 104 -11.95 -2.66 -6.80
C LEU A 104 -12.45 -1.23 -6.55
N GLU A 105 -13.17 -0.64 -7.53
CA GLU A 105 -13.79 0.67 -7.38
C GLU A 105 -14.82 0.66 -6.25
N LYS A 106 -15.68 -0.36 -6.18
CA LYS A 106 -16.70 -0.45 -5.13
C LYS A 106 -16.08 -0.62 -3.75
N LEU A 107 -14.99 -1.39 -3.66
CA LEU A 107 -14.18 -1.50 -2.45
C LEU A 107 -13.65 -0.13 -2.04
N VAL A 108 -13.01 0.59 -2.96
CA VAL A 108 -12.42 1.91 -2.68
C VAL A 108 -13.49 2.92 -2.27
N GLU A 109 -14.60 3.01 -3.01
CA GLU A 109 -15.74 3.88 -2.70
C GLU A 109 -16.27 3.64 -1.28
N THR A 110 -16.46 2.38 -0.91
CA THR A 110 -16.98 1.98 0.39
C THR A 110 -16.07 2.42 1.54
N TYR A 111 -14.76 2.13 1.43
CA TYR A 111 -13.80 2.52 2.48
C TYR A 111 -13.33 3.98 2.39
N SER A 112 -13.71 4.72 1.35
CA SER A 112 -13.50 6.16 1.25
C SER A 112 -14.64 6.96 1.90
N SER A 113 -15.87 6.43 1.83
CA SER A 113 -17.09 7.15 2.25
C SER A 113 -17.64 6.70 3.61
N SER A 114 -17.84 5.41 3.81
CA SER A 114 -18.69 4.88 4.90
C SER A 114 -18.00 3.92 5.85
N SER A 115 -16.93 3.23 5.42
CA SER A 115 -16.23 2.22 6.20
C SER A 115 -14.81 2.62 6.57
N MET A 116 -14.28 2.09 7.67
CA MET A 116 -12.90 2.34 8.12
C MET A 116 -12.07 1.05 8.07
N ILE A 117 -10.81 1.19 7.66
CA ILE A 117 -9.79 0.17 7.84
C ILE A 117 -9.33 0.24 9.30
N SER A 118 -9.32 -0.91 9.98
CA SER A 118 -8.92 -1.03 11.38
C SER A 118 -7.81 -2.07 11.54
N THR A 119 -6.87 -1.82 12.46
CA THR A 119 -5.73 -2.71 12.73
C THR A 119 -5.71 -3.19 14.18
N ARG A 120 -4.90 -4.22 14.46
CA ARG A 120 -4.83 -4.87 15.78
C ARG A 120 -4.40 -3.93 16.91
N ASP A 121 -3.64 -2.90 16.57
CA ASP A 121 -3.17 -1.84 17.47
C ASP A 121 -4.15 -0.66 17.56
N GLY A 122 -5.41 -0.84 17.12
CA GLY A 122 -6.48 0.14 17.28
C GLY A 122 -6.39 1.35 16.34
N CYS A 123 -5.41 1.40 15.43
CA CYS A 123 -5.37 2.46 14.42
C CYS A 123 -6.49 2.25 13.40
N THR A 124 -7.22 3.32 13.11
CA THR A 124 -8.29 3.31 12.13
C THR A 124 -8.15 4.48 11.15
N SER A 125 -8.52 4.26 9.88
CA SER A 125 -8.62 5.34 8.90
C SER A 125 -9.44 4.92 7.69
N ARG A 126 -9.92 5.91 6.94
CA ARG A 126 -10.56 5.72 5.63
C ARG A 126 -9.50 5.76 4.52
N LEU A 127 -9.88 5.31 3.33
CA LEU A 127 -9.10 5.52 2.11
C LEU A 127 -9.29 6.97 1.66
N LEU A 128 -8.31 7.83 1.92
CA LEU A 128 -8.49 9.29 1.77
C LEU A 128 -7.90 9.85 0.48
N SER A 129 -6.72 9.39 0.07
CA SER A 129 -6.00 9.99 -1.08
C SER A 129 -4.99 9.05 -1.72
N SER A 130 -4.70 9.31 -2.99
CA SER A 130 -3.56 8.70 -3.70
C SER A 130 -2.24 9.40 -3.36
N PRO A 131 -1.09 8.68 -3.36
CA PRO A 131 0.23 9.26 -3.14
C PRO A 131 0.57 10.41 -4.09
N ARG A 132 1.22 11.45 -3.56
CA ARG A 132 1.72 12.59 -4.35
C ARG A 132 3.12 12.29 -4.92
N ILE A 133 3.20 11.39 -5.89
CA ILE A 133 4.47 10.87 -6.43
C ILE A 133 5.28 11.94 -7.17
N GLN A 134 4.64 12.97 -7.76
CA GLN A 134 5.37 14.00 -8.51
C GLN A 134 6.37 14.78 -7.64
N SER A 135 6.07 14.98 -6.37
CA SER A 135 7.03 15.60 -5.43
C SER A 135 8.19 14.66 -5.12
N TRP A 136 7.93 13.35 -4.98
CA TRP A 136 8.95 12.32 -4.76
C TRP A 136 9.91 12.18 -5.95
N LEU A 137 9.39 12.25 -7.18
CA LEU A 137 10.19 12.18 -8.41
C LEU A 137 11.12 13.39 -8.58
N ARG A 138 10.62 14.59 -8.28
CA ARG A 138 11.40 15.83 -8.35
C ARG A 138 12.59 15.84 -7.39
N LEU A 139 12.51 15.08 -6.30
CA LEU A 139 13.58 14.93 -5.31
C LEU A 139 14.53 13.76 -5.61
N GLY A 140 14.45 13.16 -6.80
CA GLY A 140 15.41 12.15 -7.26
C GLY A 140 15.11 10.71 -6.82
N GLY A 141 13.92 10.44 -6.26
CA GLY A 141 13.47 9.06 -5.98
C GLY A 141 14.27 8.30 -4.93
N HIS A 142 14.98 9.01 -4.05
CA HIS A 142 15.68 8.39 -2.93
C HIS A 142 14.75 8.15 -1.75
N VAL A 143 14.74 6.92 -1.25
CA VAL A 143 14.21 6.58 0.09
C VAL A 143 15.11 7.30 1.10
N THR A 144 14.58 8.25 1.85
CA THR A 144 15.34 8.89 2.92
C THR A 144 15.53 7.85 4.01
N ALA A 145 16.72 7.26 4.07
CA ALA A 145 17.14 6.51 5.25
C ALA A 145 16.84 7.39 6.47
N GLY A 146 15.94 6.93 7.32
CA GLY A 146 15.51 7.68 8.50
C GLY A 146 16.74 8.22 9.21
N LYS A 147 16.71 9.53 9.51
CA LYS A 147 17.65 10.17 10.42
C LYS A 147 17.79 9.28 11.65
N THR A 148 18.95 8.65 11.82
CA THR A 148 19.45 8.31 13.14
C THR A 148 19.46 9.61 13.93
N ALA A 149 18.62 9.70 14.95
CA ALA A 149 18.73 10.74 15.96
C ALA A 149 20.16 10.69 16.55
N PRO A 150 20.83 11.84 16.71
CA PRO A 150 22.18 11.83 17.26
C PRO A 150 22.15 11.53 18.77
N LEU A 151 22.99 10.55 19.10
CA LEU A 151 23.58 10.13 20.40
C LEU A 151 22.63 9.77 21.54
#